data_AF-A0A0F4YWR8-F1
#
_entry.id   AF-A0A0F4YWR8-F1
#
_cell.length_a   1.000
_cell.length_b   1.000
_cell.length_c   1.000
_cell.angle_alpha   90.00
_cell.angle_beta   90.00
_cell.angle_gamma   90.00
#
_symmetry.space_group_name_H-M   'P 1'
#
loop_
_entity.id
_entity.type
_entity.pdbx_description
1 polymer ?
#
loop_
_entity_poly.entity_id
_entity_poly.type
_entity_poly.pdbx_seq_one_letter_code
_entity_poly.pdbx_strand_id
1 'polypeptide(L)'
;MFGLSLLQLLFLEMLNVIFTARGGFHTCRYGSAIPLAATNQVLQHGRYILSPITPGEQIHINDEHFYPRTLSLSSTNRETAFRDQVRQRDRRCVITGDENYEAVDNRWAGFEVAHIFPLALDQIFVDHGYAHFMTHNHPPGVNSPQNGLLLRSDIHKLWDDYSIAVNPNDGYRVQSFRPNAWKYHNNVLHPTCRQPGHPQRVIDALLRWHFEQAVLCNMRGAGEASFEFDFPPGTDMMGEIRQGPQAAQRMEAELFSRLYGWYDAESPGPEEKSHSHTPGFQ
;
A
#
# COMPACT_ATOMS: atom_id res chain seq x y z
N MET A 1 -9.82 -26.49 6.04
CA MET A 1 -10.12 -25.81 4.77
C MET A 1 -10.96 -24.59 5.12
N PHE A 2 -10.33 -23.45 5.42
CA PHE A 2 -11.06 -22.20 5.68
C PHE A 2 -11.56 -21.71 4.32
N GLY A 3 -12.87 -21.83 4.08
CA GLY A 3 -13.48 -21.30 2.86
C GLY A 3 -13.40 -19.78 2.89
N LEU A 4 -12.49 -19.20 2.11
CA LEU A 4 -12.49 -17.78 1.82
C LEU A 4 -13.82 -17.48 1.13
N SER A 5 -14.68 -16.74 1.82
CA SER A 5 -15.96 -16.34 1.27
C SER A 5 -15.84 -14.89 0.83
N LEU A 6 -15.88 -14.67 -0.47
CA LEU A 6 -15.98 -13.34 -1.03
C LEU A 6 -17.43 -12.87 -0.94
N LEU A 7 -17.69 -11.66 -0.44
CA LEU A 7 -19.03 -11.09 -0.37
C LEU A 7 -19.43 -10.44 -1.70
N GLN A 8 -20.73 -10.41 -2.01
CA GLN A 8 -21.24 -9.79 -3.24
C GLN A 8 -20.87 -8.30 -3.33
N LEU A 9 -20.99 -7.55 -2.21
CA LEU A 9 -20.62 -6.13 -2.19
C LEU A 9 -19.14 -5.92 -2.55
N LEU A 10 -18.24 -6.75 -2.02
CA LEU A 10 -16.80 -6.67 -2.24
C LEU A 10 -16.45 -7.03 -3.68
N PHE A 11 -17.09 -8.07 -4.21
CA PHE A 11 -16.93 -8.45 -5.61
C PHE A 11 -17.33 -7.30 -6.55
N LEU A 12 -18.47 -6.66 -6.29
CA LEU A 12 -18.91 -5.50 -7.06
C LEU A 12 -17.97 -4.31 -6.92
N GLU A 13 -17.46 -4.02 -5.73
CA GLU A 13 -16.46 -2.97 -5.51
C GLU A 13 -15.19 -3.22 -6.34
N MET A 14 -14.64 -4.44 -6.29
CA MET A 14 -13.46 -4.81 -7.08
C MET A 14 -13.71 -4.74 -8.59
N LEU A 15 -14.91 -5.12 -9.07
CA LEU A 15 -15.26 -4.96 -10.48
C LEU A 15 -15.29 -3.49 -10.91
N ASN A 16 -15.73 -2.58 -10.04
CA ASN A 16 -15.73 -1.14 -10.36
C ASN A 16 -14.33 -0.52 -10.42
N VAL A 17 -13.32 -1.17 -9.80
CA VAL A 17 -11.91 -0.80 -9.99
C VAL A 17 -11.42 -1.22 -11.38
N ILE A 18 -11.83 -2.41 -11.84
CA ILE A 18 -11.30 -3.04 -13.06
C ILE A 18 -12.05 -2.59 -14.32
N PHE A 19 -13.34 -2.28 -14.20
CA PHE A 19 -14.20 -2.00 -15.35
C PHE A 19 -14.88 -0.64 -15.20
N THR A 20 -15.02 0.06 -16.31
CA THR A 20 -15.74 1.33 -16.39
C THR A 20 -16.77 1.28 -17.51
N ALA A 21 -17.90 1.94 -17.30
CA ALA A 21 -18.92 2.13 -18.31
C ALA A 21 -19.64 3.44 -18.02
N ARG A 22 -20.05 4.17 -19.05
CA ARG A 22 -20.80 5.42 -18.86
C ARG A 22 -22.15 5.12 -18.19
N GLY A 23 -22.35 5.66 -16.99
CA GLY A 23 -23.53 5.39 -16.17
C GLY A 23 -23.48 4.07 -15.39
N GLY A 24 -22.36 3.33 -15.43
CA GLY A 24 -22.15 2.09 -14.69
C GLY A 24 -22.62 0.82 -15.42
N PHE A 25 -22.53 -0.31 -14.74
CA PHE A 25 -22.91 -1.62 -15.24
C PHE A 25 -23.64 -2.45 -14.17
N HIS A 26 -24.46 -3.40 -14.61
CA HIS A 26 -25.01 -4.46 -13.80
C HIS A 26 -24.16 -5.72 -13.92
N THR A 27 -24.07 -6.50 -12.85
CA THR A 27 -23.38 -7.79 -12.85
C THR A 27 -24.38 -8.90 -12.52
N CYS A 28 -24.51 -9.88 -13.40
CA CYS A 28 -25.41 -11.03 -13.23
C CYS A 28 -24.63 -12.33 -13.22
N ARG A 29 -25.05 -13.33 -12.44
CA ARG A 29 -24.51 -14.69 -12.59
C ARG A 29 -24.91 -15.24 -13.96
N TYR A 30 -24.00 -15.92 -14.65
CA TYR A 30 -24.29 -16.57 -15.92
C TYR A 30 -25.50 -17.51 -15.79
N GLY A 31 -26.50 -17.32 -16.65
CA GLY A 31 -27.78 -18.04 -16.59
C GLY A 31 -28.84 -17.43 -15.67
N SER A 32 -28.53 -16.32 -14.99
CA SER A 32 -29.49 -15.50 -14.22
C SER A 32 -29.70 -14.16 -14.90
N ALA A 33 -30.96 -13.70 -14.93
CA ALA A 33 -31.31 -12.34 -15.34
C ALA A 33 -31.36 -11.36 -14.15
N ILE A 34 -31.18 -11.84 -12.91
CA ILE A 34 -31.26 -11.03 -11.70
C ILE A 34 -29.88 -10.41 -11.42
N PRO A 35 -29.76 -9.07 -11.40
CA PRO A 35 -28.53 -8.41 -11.00
C PRO A 35 -28.14 -8.73 -9.56
N LEU A 36 -26.85 -8.88 -9.33
CA LEU A 36 -26.29 -8.92 -7.99
C LEU A 36 -26.58 -7.60 -7.27
N ALA A 37 -26.96 -7.69 -6.00
CA ALA A 37 -27.07 -6.54 -5.11
C ALA A 37 -25.81 -6.44 -4.23
N ALA A 38 -25.40 -5.22 -3.89
CA ALA A 38 -24.30 -5.00 -2.95
C ALA A 38 -24.74 -5.41 -1.52
N THR A 39 -24.53 -6.68 -1.19
CA THR A 39 -24.96 -7.28 0.08
C THR A 39 -23.84 -8.08 0.75
N ASN A 40 -24.00 -8.36 2.05
CA ASN A 40 -23.14 -9.25 2.83
C ASN A 40 -23.37 -10.74 2.53
N GLN A 41 -24.06 -11.08 1.44
CA GLN A 41 -24.20 -12.47 1.03
C GLN A 41 -22.90 -12.97 0.41
N VAL A 42 -22.57 -14.24 0.67
CA VAL A 42 -21.43 -14.90 0.04
C VAL A 42 -21.69 -15.02 -1.47
N LEU A 43 -20.70 -14.61 -2.26
CA LEU A 43 -20.68 -14.76 -3.70
C LEU A 43 -20.58 -16.24 -4.06
N GLN A 44 -21.45 -16.70 -4.95
CA GLN A 44 -21.39 -18.07 -5.44
C GLN A 44 -20.29 -18.20 -6.49
N HIS A 45 -19.47 -19.25 -6.39
CA HIS A 45 -18.48 -19.52 -7.42
C HIS A 45 -19.18 -19.73 -8.79
N GLY A 46 -18.63 -19.11 -9.84
CA GLY A 46 -19.17 -19.23 -11.19
C GLY A 46 -18.74 -18.11 -12.12
N ARG A 47 -19.37 -18.07 -13.30
CA ARG A 47 -19.19 -17.02 -14.29
C ARG A 47 -20.18 -15.89 -14.05
N TYR A 48 -19.72 -14.66 -14.22
CA TYR A 48 -20.53 -13.45 -14.09
C TYR A 48 -20.45 -12.65 -15.39
N ILE A 49 -21.57 -12.08 -15.80
CA ILE A 49 -21.72 -11.24 -17.00
C ILE A 49 -21.92 -9.81 -16.52
N LEU A 50 -21.13 -8.89 -17.08
CA LEU A 50 -21.29 -7.46 -16.89
C LEU A 50 -22.06 -6.89 -18.09
N SER A 51 -23.06 -6.06 -17.83
CA SER A 51 -23.87 -5.39 -18.85
C SER A 51 -23.95 -3.89 -18.54
N PRO A 52 -23.66 -2.99 -19.48
CA PRO A 52 -23.82 -1.55 -19.26
C PRO A 52 -25.26 -1.21 -18.86
N ILE A 53 -25.43 -0.25 -17.95
CA ILE A 53 -26.75 0.24 -17.53
C ILE A 53 -27.41 1.00 -18.68
N THR A 54 -26.63 1.80 -19.41
CA THR A 54 -27.11 2.59 -20.53
C THR A 54 -27.10 1.76 -21.82
N PRO A 55 -28.24 1.58 -22.52
CA PRO A 55 -28.27 0.83 -23.77
C PRO A 55 -27.34 1.42 -24.83
N GLY A 56 -26.55 0.56 -25.47
CA GLY A 56 -25.60 0.96 -26.52
C GLY A 56 -24.23 1.42 -26.02
N GLU A 57 -24.05 1.61 -24.71
CA GLU A 57 -22.72 1.85 -24.13
C GLU A 57 -21.86 0.60 -24.13
N GLN A 58 -20.55 0.78 -23.99
CA GLN A 58 -19.59 -0.31 -23.87
C GLN A 58 -19.01 -0.35 -22.45
N ILE A 59 -18.63 -1.57 -22.04
CA ILE A 59 -17.79 -1.77 -20.86
C ILE A 59 -16.34 -1.75 -21.32
N HIS A 60 -15.56 -0.89 -20.67
CA HIS A 60 -14.13 -0.78 -20.87
C HIS A 60 -13.40 -1.38 -19.67
N ILE A 61 -12.23 -1.96 -19.94
CA ILE A 61 -11.28 -2.29 -18.87
C ILE A 61 -10.61 -0.97 -18.48
N ASN A 62 -10.57 -0.67 -17.19
CA ASN A 62 -9.84 0.46 -16.63
C ASN A 62 -8.35 0.33 -17.01
N ASP A 63 -7.83 1.34 -17.70
CA ASP A 63 -6.45 1.44 -18.17
C ASP A 63 -5.50 2.11 -17.17
N GLU A 64 -6.00 2.46 -15.98
CA GLU A 64 -5.21 3.03 -14.88
C GLU A 64 -3.96 2.19 -14.59
N HIS A 65 -2.81 2.85 -14.48
CA HIS A 65 -1.57 2.13 -14.20
C HIS A 65 -1.62 1.49 -12.81
N PHE A 66 -1.18 0.24 -12.73
CA PHE A 66 -0.76 -0.31 -11.46
C PHE A 66 0.75 -0.11 -11.34
N TYR A 67 1.24 0.17 -10.14
CA TYR A 67 2.65 0.47 -9.91
C TYR A 67 3.33 -0.69 -9.18
N PRO A 68 4.20 -1.46 -9.84
CA PRO A 68 5.02 -2.47 -9.18
C PRO A 68 5.87 -1.80 -8.11
N ARG A 69 5.93 -2.40 -6.92
CA ARG A 69 6.85 -1.94 -5.88
C ARG A 69 8.21 -2.59 -6.05
N THR A 70 9.27 -1.82 -5.85
CA THR A 70 10.57 -2.37 -5.45
C THR A 70 10.63 -2.39 -3.92
N LEU A 71 11.40 -3.33 -3.36
CA LEU A 71 11.67 -3.32 -1.91
C LEU A 71 12.19 -1.93 -1.54
N SER A 72 11.49 -1.26 -0.63
CA SER A 72 11.85 0.09 -0.20
C SER A 72 13.11 0.02 0.66
N LEU A 73 14.28 0.02 0.01
CA LEU A 73 15.60 0.10 0.63
C LEU A 73 16.15 1.51 0.38
N SER A 74 15.61 2.49 1.10
CA SER A 74 16.25 3.79 1.27
C SER A 74 16.88 3.82 2.66
N SER A 75 17.85 4.69 2.90
CA SER A 75 18.35 4.96 4.25
C SER A 75 18.61 6.45 4.39
N THR A 76 17.55 7.24 4.54
CA THR A 76 17.64 8.70 4.75
C THR A 76 17.33 9.09 6.21
N ASN A 77 17.72 10.30 6.62
CA ASN A 77 17.37 10.85 7.93
C ASN A 77 15.84 11.06 8.09
N ARG A 78 15.16 11.43 7.00
CA ARG A 78 13.69 11.61 6.98
C ARG A 78 12.97 10.28 7.22
N GLU A 79 13.49 9.21 6.64
CA GLU A 79 13.00 7.85 6.87
C GLU A 79 13.14 7.41 8.32
N THR A 80 14.19 7.86 9.03
CA THR A 80 14.38 7.54 10.46
C THR A 80 13.25 8.13 11.32
N ALA A 81 12.92 9.41 11.14
CA ALA A 81 11.83 10.05 11.90
C ALA A 81 10.46 9.42 11.57
N PHE A 82 10.17 9.20 10.29
CA PHE A 82 8.97 8.50 9.84
C PHE A 82 8.84 7.12 10.51
N ARG A 83 9.90 6.31 10.42
CA ARG A 83 9.94 4.96 10.97
C ARG A 83 9.71 4.96 12.47
N ASP A 84 10.37 5.86 13.20
CA ASP A 84 10.30 5.91 14.65
C ASP A 84 8.90 6.38 15.12
N GLN A 85 8.26 7.31 14.40
CA GLN A 85 6.88 7.74 14.68
C GLN A 85 5.87 6.60 14.45
N VAL A 86 5.96 5.87 13.34
CA VAL A 86 5.07 4.73 13.07
C VAL A 86 5.26 3.63 14.12
N ARG A 87 6.51 3.33 14.47
CA ARG A 87 6.87 2.38 15.52
C ARG A 87 6.26 2.74 16.87
N GLN A 88 6.37 4.00 17.28
CA GLN A 88 5.79 4.50 18.52
C GLN A 88 4.26 4.44 18.53
N ARG A 89 3.62 4.76 17.39
CA ARG A 89 2.16 4.72 17.24
C ARG A 89 1.61 3.30 17.29
N ASP A 90 2.23 2.37 16.55
CA ASP A 90 1.64 1.06 16.30
C ASP A 90 2.05 0.02 17.33
N ARG A 91 3.36 -0.10 17.63
CA ARG A 91 3.99 -1.06 18.57
C ARG A 91 3.66 -2.55 18.36
N ARG A 92 2.95 -2.88 17.29
CA ARG A 92 2.53 -4.23 16.91
C ARG A 92 2.39 -4.34 15.40
N CYS A 93 2.33 -5.55 14.88
CA CYS A 93 1.89 -5.74 13.50
C CYS A 93 0.42 -5.40 13.41
N VAL A 94 0.07 -4.37 12.65
CA VAL A 94 -1.32 -3.89 12.59
C VAL A 94 -2.25 -4.81 11.79
N ILE A 95 -1.71 -5.82 11.08
CA ILE A 95 -2.48 -6.83 10.33
C ILE A 95 -2.82 -8.05 11.21
N THR A 96 -1.92 -8.49 12.08
CA THR A 96 -2.15 -9.65 12.96
C THR A 96 -2.49 -9.28 14.39
N GLY A 97 -2.14 -8.07 14.83
CA GLY A 97 -2.19 -7.65 16.22
C GLY A 97 -0.98 -8.11 17.05
N ASP A 98 -0.02 -8.84 16.46
CA ASP A 98 1.16 -9.37 17.17
C ASP A 98 1.99 -8.24 17.77
N GLU A 99 2.01 -8.16 19.10
CA GLU A 99 2.71 -7.11 19.83
C GLU A 99 4.22 -7.32 19.85
N ASN A 100 4.98 -6.24 19.66
CA ASN A 100 6.42 -6.26 19.86
C ASN A 100 6.73 -5.97 21.33
N TYR A 101 6.90 -7.02 22.13
CA TYR A 101 7.25 -6.88 23.55
C TYR A 101 8.63 -6.27 23.78
N GLU A 102 9.56 -6.39 22.82
CA GLU A 102 10.91 -5.80 22.90
C GLU A 102 10.93 -4.31 22.50
N ALA A 103 9.78 -3.72 22.13
CA ALA A 103 9.69 -2.30 21.77
C ALA A 103 10.08 -1.36 22.93
N VAL A 104 9.96 -1.82 24.19
CA VAL A 104 10.40 -1.06 25.38
C VAL A 104 11.91 -0.86 25.42
N ASP A 105 12.67 -1.78 24.81
CA ASP A 105 14.13 -1.73 24.71
C ASP A 105 14.59 -1.13 23.35
N ASN A 106 13.67 -0.47 22.64
CA ASN A 106 13.87 0.03 21.27
C ASN A 106 14.35 -1.05 20.28
N ARG A 107 13.99 -2.32 20.53
CA ARG A 107 14.35 -3.45 19.68
C ARG A 107 13.17 -3.82 18.80
N TRP A 108 13.39 -3.81 17.49
CA TRP A 108 12.36 -3.97 16.45
C TRP A 108 12.59 -5.19 15.56
N ALA A 109 13.29 -6.20 16.08
CA ALA A 109 13.61 -7.40 15.33
C ALA A 109 12.32 -8.09 14.83
N GLY A 110 12.24 -8.36 13.53
CA GLY A 110 11.07 -8.97 12.90
C GLY A 110 9.89 -8.02 12.64
N PHE A 111 10.05 -6.72 12.91
CA PHE A 111 9.04 -5.69 12.61
C PHE A 111 9.63 -4.59 11.72
N GLU A 112 8.89 -4.25 10.67
CA GLU A 112 9.28 -3.28 9.65
C GLU A 112 8.16 -2.26 9.44
N VAL A 113 8.56 -1.04 9.15
CA VAL A 113 7.63 0.02 8.78
C VAL A 113 7.44 -0.05 7.27
N ALA A 114 6.19 -0.23 6.86
CA ALA A 114 5.77 -0.29 5.47
C ALA A 114 5.08 1.00 5.08
N HIS A 115 5.45 1.57 3.93
CA HIS A 115 4.68 2.66 3.35
C HIS A 115 3.39 2.12 2.71
N ILE A 116 2.29 2.86 2.86
CA ILE A 116 1.02 2.56 2.19
C ILE A 116 1.10 3.02 0.74
N PHE A 117 1.63 4.20 0.48
CA PHE A 117 2.01 4.72 -0.83
C PHE A 117 3.54 4.65 -0.94
N PRO A 118 4.12 3.90 -1.91
CA PRO A 118 5.54 3.60 -1.92
C PRO A 118 6.42 4.84 -2.04
N LEU A 119 7.62 4.75 -1.48
CA LEU A 119 8.63 5.81 -1.59
C LEU A 119 8.96 6.14 -3.06
N ALA A 120 9.06 5.12 -3.90
CA ALA A 120 9.36 5.25 -5.33
C ALA A 120 8.35 6.12 -6.12
N LEU A 121 7.16 6.35 -5.56
CA LEU A 121 6.08 7.09 -6.20
C LEU A 121 5.84 8.47 -5.57
N ASP A 122 6.82 9.04 -4.86
CA ASP A 122 6.68 10.34 -4.18
C ASP A 122 6.21 11.47 -5.12
N GLN A 123 6.72 11.52 -6.35
CA GLN A 123 6.27 12.53 -7.31
C GLN A 123 4.79 12.34 -7.69
N ILE A 124 4.37 11.10 -7.97
CA ILE A 124 2.96 10.78 -8.26
C ILE A 124 2.08 11.12 -7.05
N PHE A 125 2.55 10.82 -5.85
CA PHE A 125 1.88 11.12 -4.60
C PHE A 125 1.59 12.62 -4.45
N VAL A 126 2.57 13.47 -4.78
CA VAL A 126 2.41 14.93 -4.76
C VAL A 126 1.52 15.41 -5.91
N ASP A 127 1.80 14.99 -7.14
CA ASP A 127 1.13 15.47 -8.36
C ASP A 127 -0.37 15.15 -8.38
N HIS A 128 -0.75 13.98 -7.85
CA HIS A 128 -2.16 13.56 -7.74
C HIS A 128 -2.85 14.13 -6.50
N GLY A 129 -2.15 14.98 -5.74
CA GLY A 129 -2.69 15.73 -4.62
C GLY A 129 -2.84 14.93 -3.33
N TYR A 130 -2.29 13.71 -3.22
CA TYR A 130 -2.44 12.90 -2.01
C TYR A 130 -1.80 13.55 -0.78
N ALA A 131 -0.75 14.35 -0.98
CA ALA A 131 -0.14 15.15 0.08
C ALA A 131 -1.14 16.08 0.79
N HIS A 132 -2.19 16.55 0.10
CA HIS A 132 -3.22 17.44 0.66
C HIS A 132 -4.15 16.75 1.66
N PHE A 133 -4.24 15.41 1.62
CA PHE A 133 -5.01 14.65 2.61
C PHE A 133 -4.27 14.50 3.95
N MET A 134 -2.97 14.81 3.97
CA MET A 134 -2.13 14.61 5.15
C MET A 134 -2.07 15.87 6.00
N THR A 135 -2.26 15.71 7.30
CA THR A 135 -2.21 16.77 8.31
C THR A 135 -0.88 16.80 9.06
N HIS A 136 -0.07 15.75 8.94
CA HIS A 136 1.22 15.58 9.59
C HIS A 136 2.29 15.24 8.55
N ASN A 137 2.51 16.15 7.60
CA ASN A 137 3.39 15.95 6.46
C ASN A 137 4.28 17.18 6.22
N HIS A 138 5.20 17.42 7.15
CA HIS A 138 6.12 18.55 7.11
C HIS A 138 7.57 18.08 7.26
N PRO A 139 8.42 18.20 6.21
CA PRO A 139 8.08 18.69 4.87
C PRO A 139 7.10 17.73 4.14
N PRO A 140 6.33 18.21 3.15
CA PRO A 140 5.45 17.35 2.37
C PRO A 140 6.22 16.25 1.64
N GLY A 141 5.66 15.04 1.64
CA GLY A 141 6.15 13.88 0.89
C GLY A 141 5.53 12.59 1.41
N VAL A 142 6.04 11.45 0.95
CA VAL A 142 5.61 10.11 1.37
C VAL A 142 6.08 9.72 2.76
N ASN A 143 7.09 10.38 3.32
CA ASN A 143 7.67 10.11 4.64
C ASN A 143 6.88 10.75 5.79
N SER A 144 5.58 10.49 5.84
CA SER A 144 4.71 10.87 6.94
C SER A 144 4.12 9.64 7.61
N PRO A 145 4.00 9.60 8.95
CA PRO A 145 3.47 8.44 9.66
C PRO A 145 2.04 8.10 9.25
N GLN A 146 1.27 9.05 8.71
CA GLN A 146 -0.09 8.77 8.21
C GLN A 146 -0.09 7.94 6.90
N ASN A 147 1.08 7.78 6.28
CA ASN A 147 1.36 6.90 5.15
C ASN A 147 2.12 5.62 5.57
N GLY A 148 2.26 5.33 6.88
CA GLY A 148 3.03 4.18 7.36
C GLY A 148 2.20 3.19 8.17
N LEU A 149 2.60 1.92 8.12
CA LEU A 149 2.08 0.82 8.96
C LEU A 149 3.25 0.04 9.56
N LEU A 150 3.18 -0.35 10.83
CA LEU A 150 4.11 -1.32 11.38
C LEU A 150 3.62 -2.75 11.09
N LEU A 151 4.43 -3.53 10.40
CA LEU A 151 4.13 -4.90 10.00
C LEU A 151 5.21 -5.85 10.52
N ARG A 152 4.87 -7.14 10.66
CA ARG A 152 5.91 -8.16 10.73
C ARG A 152 6.62 -8.25 9.38
N SER A 153 7.92 -8.53 9.38
CA SER A 153 8.73 -8.64 8.15
C SER A 153 8.17 -9.63 7.13
N ASP A 154 7.56 -10.74 7.55
CA ASP A 154 6.94 -11.71 6.63
C ASP A 154 5.65 -11.18 5.98
N ILE A 155 4.94 -10.29 6.65
CA ILE A 155 3.69 -9.67 6.17
C ILE A 155 3.99 -8.44 5.33
N HIS A 156 5.07 -7.72 5.64
CA HIS A 156 5.53 -6.59 4.83
C HIS A 156 5.78 -7.00 3.38
N LYS A 157 6.37 -8.18 3.16
CA LYS A 157 6.56 -8.74 1.82
C LYS A 157 5.24 -8.96 1.07
N LEU A 158 4.21 -9.46 1.78
CA LEU A 158 2.86 -9.66 1.22
C LEU A 158 2.10 -8.34 0.97
N TRP A 159 2.47 -7.30 1.71
CA TRP A 159 1.92 -5.96 1.54
C TRP A 159 2.51 -5.29 0.29
N ASP A 160 3.82 -5.44 0.09
CA ASP A 160 4.52 -4.80 -1.01
C ASP A 160 4.27 -5.49 -2.36
N ASP A 161 4.08 -6.82 -2.38
CA ASP A 161 3.74 -7.56 -3.59
C ASP A 161 2.24 -7.54 -3.94
N TYR A 162 1.45 -6.77 -3.19
CA TYR A 162 -0.01 -6.69 -3.29
C TYR A 162 -0.75 -8.02 -3.08
N SER A 163 -0.16 -9.00 -2.38
CA SER A 163 -0.83 -10.23 -1.97
C SER A 163 -1.93 -10.00 -0.93
N ILE A 164 -1.81 -8.93 -0.13
CA ILE A 164 -2.84 -8.41 0.75
C ILE A 164 -3.08 -6.92 0.53
N ALA A 165 -4.28 -6.46 0.86
CA ALA A 165 -4.59 -5.04 1.01
C ALA A 165 -5.63 -4.84 2.12
N VAL A 166 -5.85 -3.61 2.56
CA VAL A 166 -6.91 -3.27 3.53
C VAL A 166 -7.96 -2.41 2.86
N ASN A 167 -9.22 -2.82 2.92
CA ASN A 167 -10.32 -2.03 2.39
C ASN A 167 -10.93 -1.14 3.51
N PRO A 168 -10.75 0.19 3.47
CA PRO A 168 -11.33 1.09 4.47
C PRO A 168 -12.86 1.17 4.41
N ASN A 169 -13.49 0.83 3.27
CA ASN A 169 -14.95 0.82 3.12
C ASN A 169 -15.61 -0.45 3.70
N ASP A 170 -14.84 -1.52 3.90
CA ASP A 170 -15.31 -2.81 4.44
C ASP A 170 -14.84 -3.01 5.89
N GLY A 171 -15.01 -1.98 6.71
CA GLY A 171 -14.66 -2.04 8.13
C GLY A 171 -13.16 -2.30 8.38
N TYR A 172 -12.29 -1.88 7.44
CA TYR A 172 -10.85 -2.09 7.48
C TYR A 172 -10.43 -3.57 7.47
N ARG A 173 -11.20 -4.42 6.79
CA ARG A 173 -10.85 -5.83 6.61
C ARG A 173 -9.70 -6.00 5.61
N VAL A 174 -8.85 -6.96 5.92
CA VAL A 174 -7.77 -7.42 5.06
C VAL A 174 -8.35 -8.29 3.95
N GLN A 175 -8.08 -7.89 2.72
CA GLN A 175 -8.37 -8.67 1.52
C GLN A 175 -7.10 -9.39 1.09
N SER A 176 -7.23 -10.67 0.74
CA SER A 176 -6.10 -11.51 0.33
C SER A 176 -6.30 -11.97 -1.10
N PHE A 177 -5.29 -11.77 -1.94
CA PHE A 177 -5.35 -12.10 -3.37
C PHE A 177 -4.54 -13.35 -3.72
N ARG A 178 -3.62 -13.79 -2.84
CA ARG A 178 -2.73 -14.93 -3.08
C ARG A 178 -2.83 -16.00 -2.00
N PRO A 179 -2.59 -17.30 -2.31
CA PRO A 179 -2.72 -18.40 -1.35
C PRO A 179 -1.92 -18.24 -0.06
N ASN A 180 -0.69 -17.73 -0.14
CA ASN A 180 0.17 -17.53 1.03
C ASN A 180 -0.39 -16.48 2.02
N ALA A 181 -1.28 -15.61 1.55
CA ALA A 181 -1.90 -14.56 2.33
C ALA A 181 -3.28 -14.92 2.92
N TRP A 182 -3.88 -16.04 2.51
CA TRP A 182 -5.25 -16.42 2.87
C TRP A 182 -5.51 -16.49 4.38
N LYS A 183 -4.50 -16.86 5.17
CA LYS A 183 -4.59 -16.91 6.64
C LYS A 183 -4.80 -15.54 7.30
N TYR A 184 -4.56 -14.45 6.58
CA TYR A 184 -4.78 -13.08 7.05
C TYR A 184 -6.08 -12.46 6.52
N HIS A 185 -6.79 -13.14 5.62
CA HIS A 185 -8.05 -12.66 5.08
C HIS A 185 -9.07 -12.41 6.19
N ASN A 186 -9.85 -11.34 6.07
CA ASN A 186 -10.83 -10.89 7.07
C ASN A 186 -10.26 -10.49 8.44
N ASN A 187 -8.94 -10.50 8.65
CA ASN A 187 -8.36 -9.77 9.77
C ASN A 187 -8.77 -8.30 9.67
N VAL A 188 -8.97 -7.65 10.81
CA VAL A 188 -9.30 -6.23 10.84
C VAL A 188 -8.05 -5.45 11.19
N LEU A 189 -7.72 -4.44 10.37
CA LEU A 189 -6.58 -3.56 10.62
C LEU A 189 -6.69 -2.98 12.04
N HIS A 190 -5.64 -3.17 12.82
CA HIS A 190 -5.63 -2.89 14.25
C HIS A 190 -5.93 -1.40 14.52
N PRO A 191 -6.81 -1.07 15.50
CA PRO A 191 -7.23 0.32 15.73
C PRO A 191 -6.11 1.29 16.09
N THR A 192 -4.96 0.82 16.62
CA THR A 192 -3.82 1.67 17.03
C THR A 192 -3.33 2.61 15.94
N CYS A 193 -3.26 2.14 14.69
CA CYS A 193 -2.83 2.97 13.56
C CYS A 193 -3.88 3.96 13.07
N ARG A 194 -5.14 3.80 13.50
CA ARG A 194 -6.31 4.52 12.96
C ARG A 194 -7.23 5.08 14.05
N GLN A 195 -6.67 5.38 15.23
CA GLN A 195 -7.43 5.94 16.34
C GLN A 195 -8.08 7.27 15.93
N PRO A 196 -9.41 7.43 16.11
CA PRO A 196 -10.07 8.69 15.80
C PRO A 196 -9.44 9.86 16.55
N GLY A 197 -9.15 10.96 15.84
CA GLY A 197 -8.54 12.16 16.41
C GLY A 197 -7.02 12.10 16.62
N HIS A 198 -6.37 10.94 16.46
CA HIS A 198 -4.91 10.87 16.54
C HIS A 198 -4.28 11.57 15.32
N PRO A 199 -3.38 12.55 15.50
CA PRO A 199 -2.87 13.39 14.39
C PRO A 199 -2.04 12.59 13.38
N GLN A 200 -1.45 11.48 13.82
CA GLN A 200 -0.66 10.58 12.97
C GLN A 200 -1.45 9.35 12.51
N ARG A 201 -2.78 9.34 12.63
CA ARG A 201 -3.59 8.22 12.14
C ARG A 201 -3.40 8.02 10.64
N VAL A 202 -3.45 6.77 10.20
CA VAL A 202 -3.45 6.40 8.78
C VAL A 202 -4.60 7.09 8.04
N ILE A 203 -4.32 7.54 6.82
CA ILE A 203 -5.32 8.16 5.95
C ILE A 203 -6.04 7.10 5.09
N ASP A 204 -7.37 7.06 5.17
CA ASP A 204 -8.22 6.12 4.44
C ASP A 204 -8.03 6.21 2.92
N ALA A 205 -7.78 7.41 2.38
CA ALA A 205 -7.51 7.59 0.95
C ALA A 205 -6.26 6.83 0.48
N LEU A 206 -5.25 6.69 1.33
CA LEU A 206 -4.03 5.94 0.99
C LEU A 206 -4.28 4.43 1.06
N LEU A 207 -5.05 3.97 2.06
CA LEU A 207 -5.48 2.57 2.13
C LEU A 207 -6.34 2.19 0.92
N ARG A 208 -7.26 3.07 0.51
CA ARG A 208 -8.09 2.89 -0.68
C ARG A 208 -7.22 2.77 -1.93
N TRP A 209 -6.26 3.67 -2.11
CA TRP A 209 -5.33 3.59 -3.24
C TRP A 209 -4.56 2.26 -3.25
N HIS A 210 -3.99 1.83 -2.11
CA HIS A 210 -3.28 0.54 -2.04
C HIS A 210 -4.20 -0.64 -2.40
N PHE A 211 -5.43 -0.62 -1.90
CA PHE A 211 -6.44 -1.62 -2.24
C PHE A 211 -6.76 -1.64 -3.74
N GLU A 212 -6.97 -0.49 -4.37
CA GLU A 212 -7.23 -0.38 -5.81
C GLU A 212 -6.03 -0.92 -6.62
N GLN A 213 -4.80 -0.60 -6.23
CA GLN A 213 -3.58 -1.15 -6.83
C GLN A 213 -3.51 -2.67 -6.70
N ALA A 214 -3.88 -3.23 -5.54
CA ALA A 214 -3.92 -4.66 -5.33
C ALA A 214 -4.97 -5.36 -6.20
N VAL A 215 -6.14 -4.74 -6.36
CA VAL A 215 -7.20 -5.23 -7.26
C VAL A 215 -6.72 -5.20 -8.71
N LEU A 216 -6.14 -4.09 -9.17
CA LEU A 216 -5.61 -3.96 -10.53
C LEU A 216 -4.52 -5.02 -10.80
N CYS A 217 -3.55 -5.16 -9.89
CA CYS A 217 -2.46 -6.13 -10.01
C CYS A 217 -2.94 -7.58 -10.10
N ASN A 218 -3.90 -7.97 -9.26
CA ASN A 218 -4.29 -9.37 -9.11
C ASN A 218 -5.48 -9.79 -9.97
N MET A 219 -6.34 -8.86 -10.38
CA MET A 219 -7.61 -9.19 -11.04
C MET A 219 -7.74 -8.64 -12.46
N ARG A 220 -6.90 -7.69 -12.90
CA ARG A 220 -6.92 -7.24 -14.29
C ARG A 220 -6.24 -8.26 -15.20
N GLY A 221 -6.91 -8.66 -16.27
CA GLY A 221 -6.38 -9.65 -17.22
C GLY A 221 -6.25 -11.05 -16.59
N ALA A 222 -5.10 -11.72 -16.81
CA ALA A 222 -4.81 -13.03 -16.23
C ALA A 222 -4.27 -12.95 -14.78
N GLY A 223 -4.21 -11.75 -14.19
CA GLY A 223 -3.38 -11.43 -13.04
C GLY A 223 -1.91 -11.28 -13.47
N GLU A 224 -1.22 -10.26 -12.96
CA GLU A 224 0.17 -9.98 -13.34
C GLU A 224 1.15 -10.94 -12.64
N ALA A 225 2.34 -11.06 -13.22
CA ALA A 225 3.42 -11.89 -12.67
C ALA A 225 3.82 -11.39 -11.28
N SER A 226 3.85 -12.29 -10.29
CA SER A 226 4.41 -12.00 -8.97
C SER A 226 5.92 -11.84 -9.07
N PHE A 227 6.49 -10.81 -8.45
CA PHE A 227 7.92 -10.55 -8.48
C PHE A 227 8.63 -11.14 -7.26
N GLU A 228 9.72 -11.85 -7.49
CA GLU A 228 10.63 -12.30 -6.43
C GLU A 228 11.73 -11.23 -6.26
N PHE A 229 11.96 -10.80 -5.02
CA PHE A 229 12.95 -9.79 -4.66
C PHE A 229 14.18 -10.38 -3.96
N ASP A 230 14.29 -11.71 -3.92
CA ASP A 230 15.46 -12.39 -3.35
C ASP A 230 16.56 -12.48 -4.42
N PHE A 231 17.28 -11.37 -4.61
CA PHE A 231 18.44 -11.34 -5.49
C PHE A 231 19.65 -11.90 -4.74
N PRO A 232 20.34 -12.93 -5.27
CA PRO A 232 21.52 -13.49 -4.63
C PRO A 232 22.57 -12.38 -4.36
N PRO A 233 23.24 -12.37 -3.20
CA PRO A 233 24.27 -11.38 -2.91
C PRO A 233 25.33 -11.33 -4.01
N GLY A 234 25.53 -10.16 -4.63
CA GLY A 234 26.49 -9.96 -5.72
C GLY A 234 25.92 -10.08 -7.14
N THR A 235 24.60 -10.25 -7.31
CA THR A 235 23.96 -10.16 -8.63
C THR A 235 23.75 -8.72 -9.09
N ASP A 236 23.84 -8.49 -10.40
CA ASP A 236 23.49 -7.21 -11.03
C ASP A 236 21.97 -7.04 -11.00
N MET A 237 21.47 -6.43 -9.92
CA MET A 237 20.05 -6.14 -9.72
C MET A 237 19.43 -5.36 -10.89
N MET A 238 20.18 -4.47 -11.57
CA MET A 238 19.68 -3.74 -12.73
C MET A 238 19.59 -4.64 -13.98
N GLY A 239 20.53 -5.57 -14.12
CA GLY A 239 20.50 -6.64 -15.13
C GLY A 239 19.32 -7.58 -14.94
N GLU A 240 19.05 -8.01 -13.70
CA GLU A 240 17.91 -8.85 -13.32
C GLU A 240 16.56 -8.13 -13.56
N ILE A 241 16.46 -6.85 -13.16
CA ILE A 241 15.27 -6.02 -13.45
C ILE A 241 15.06 -5.90 -14.97
N ARG A 242 16.13 -5.66 -15.74
CA ARG A 242 16.06 -5.53 -17.20
C ARG A 242 15.61 -6.81 -17.89
N GLN A 243 16.02 -7.98 -17.40
CA GLN A 243 15.65 -9.27 -17.97
C GLN A 243 14.29 -9.78 -17.48
N GLY A 244 13.76 -9.21 -16.39
CA GLY A 244 12.48 -9.59 -15.81
C GLY A 244 11.26 -8.93 -16.49
N PRO A 245 10.05 -9.46 -16.22
CA PRO A 245 8.81 -8.85 -16.68
C PRO A 245 8.65 -7.44 -16.10
N GLN A 246 8.01 -6.54 -16.87
CA GLN A 246 7.79 -5.13 -16.52
C GLN A 246 9.09 -4.38 -16.14
N ALA A 247 10.18 -4.72 -16.84
CA ALA A 247 11.52 -4.17 -16.64
C ALA A 247 11.56 -2.63 -16.59
N ALA A 248 10.80 -1.95 -17.45
CA ALA A 248 10.79 -0.49 -17.50
C ALA A 248 10.22 0.13 -16.21
N GLN A 249 9.06 -0.33 -15.78
CA GLN A 249 8.39 0.15 -14.56
C GLN A 249 9.20 -0.19 -13.31
N ARG A 250 9.77 -1.40 -13.25
CA ARG A 250 10.65 -1.82 -12.15
C ARG A 250 11.95 -1.02 -12.12
N MET A 251 12.51 -0.72 -13.29
CA MET A 251 13.72 0.11 -13.39
C MET A 251 13.42 1.55 -12.98
N GLU A 252 12.27 2.08 -13.35
CA GLU A 252 11.80 3.39 -12.91
C GLU A 252 11.62 3.46 -11.39
N ALA A 253 10.91 2.50 -10.79
CA ALA A 253 10.73 2.42 -9.34
C ALA A 253 12.07 2.28 -8.58
N GLU A 254 13.00 1.48 -9.10
CA GLU A 254 14.34 1.31 -8.53
C GLU A 254 15.19 2.58 -8.65
N LEU A 255 15.19 3.24 -9.82
CA LEU A 255 15.92 4.48 -10.04
C LEU A 255 15.38 5.61 -9.17
N PHE A 256 14.06 5.74 -9.03
CA PHE A 256 13.46 6.75 -8.15
C PHE A 256 13.79 6.51 -6.68
N SER A 257 13.74 5.25 -6.23
CA SER A 257 14.13 4.90 -4.85
C SER A 257 15.58 5.29 -4.56
N ARG A 258 16.49 5.03 -5.51
CA ARG A 258 17.91 5.41 -5.38
C ARG A 258 18.12 6.91 -5.42
N LEU A 259 17.51 7.62 -6.37
CA LEU A 259 17.66 9.06 -6.53
C LEU A 259 17.09 9.84 -5.33
N TYR A 260 15.99 9.37 -4.74
CA TYR A 260 15.44 9.98 -3.52
C TYR A 260 16.44 9.94 -2.36
N GLY A 261 17.21 8.85 -2.24
CA GLY A 261 18.31 8.75 -1.27
C GLY A 261 19.43 9.77 -1.46
N TRP A 262 19.63 10.28 -2.69
CA TRP A 262 20.69 11.26 -3.01
C TRP A 262 20.28 12.70 -2.71
N TYR A 263 19.05 13.11 -3.05
CA TYR A 263 18.56 14.48 -2.80
C TYR A 263 18.48 14.85 -1.31
N ASP A 264 18.27 13.86 -0.43
CA ASP A 264 18.28 14.08 1.02
C ASP A 264 19.70 14.14 1.62
N ALA A 265 20.72 13.60 0.94
CA ALA A 265 22.12 13.65 1.39
C ALA A 265 22.78 15.02 1.14
N GLU A 266 22.26 15.82 0.19
CA GLU A 266 22.78 17.15 -0.16
C GLU A 266 22.04 18.32 0.53
N SER A 267 21.00 18.04 1.32
CA SER A 267 20.32 19.08 2.11
C SER A 267 21.22 19.54 3.27
N PRO A 268 21.63 20.83 3.33
CA PRO A 268 22.50 21.29 4.40
C PRO A 268 21.78 21.17 5.75
N GLY A 269 22.40 20.44 6.68
CA GLY A 269 21.93 20.33 8.06
C GLY A 269 21.81 21.71 8.73
N PRO A 270 21.00 21.85 9.79
CA PRO A 270 20.84 23.12 10.47
C PRO A 270 22.20 23.60 10.98
N GLU A 271 22.56 24.84 10.62
CA GLU A 271 23.76 25.51 11.13
C GLU A 271 23.79 25.40 12.66
N GLU A 272 24.83 24.74 13.18
CA GLU A 272 25.21 24.85 14.58
C GLU A 272 25.44 26.33 14.87
N LYS A 273 24.49 26.96 15.58
CA LYS A 273 24.75 28.24 16.23
C LYS A 273 25.85 28.01 17.25
N SER A 274 27.08 28.28 16.84
CA SER A 274 28.22 28.37 17.73
C SER A 274 27.88 29.31 18.88
N HIS A 275 27.84 28.77 20.09
CA HIS A 275 27.78 29.57 21.31
C HIS A 275 29.11 30.30 21.44
N SER A 276 29.14 31.58 21.04
CA SER A 276 30.24 32.47 21.39
C SER A 276 30.26 32.66 22.90
N HIS A 277 31.24 32.03 23.55
CA HIS A 277 31.70 32.33 24.89
C HIS A 277 32.08 33.82 24.98
N THR A 278 31.39 34.58 25.82
CA THR A 278 31.88 35.89 26.31
C THR A 278 32.76 35.63 27.53
N PRO A 279 34.06 35.97 27.52
CA PRO A 279 34.83 36.08 28.75
C PRO A 279 34.55 37.45 29.37
N GLY A 280 33.99 37.45 30.58
CA GLY A 280 33.90 38.65 31.40
C GLY A 280 35.29 39.06 31.87
N PHE A 281 35.59 40.36 31.75
CA PHE A 281 36.64 41.02 32.52
C PHE A 281 36.15 42.39 32.99
N GLN A 282 36.29 42.56 34.31
CA GLN A 282 36.11 43.73 35.18
C GLN A 282 34.69 44.06 35.63
#